data_AF-A0A3D4A7G0-F1
#
_entry.id   AF-A0A3D4A7G0-F1
#
_cell.length_a   1.000
_cell.length_b   1.000
_cell.length_c   1.000
_cell.angle_alpha   90.00
_cell.angle_beta   90.00
_cell.angle_gamma   90.00
#
_symmetry.space_group_name_H-M   'P 1'
#
loop_
_entity.id
_entity.type
_entity.pdbx_description
1 polymer ?
#
loop_
_entity_poly.entity_id
_entity_poly.type
_entity_poly.pdbx_seq_one_letter_code
_entity_poly.pdbx_strand_id
1 'polypeptide(L)'
;MKRFPGSVAISARTGEGVDKLVQALQEALSSWRLRSRFRIPSNESAVIAEIHRAGHVLELKYEGDDALIVAHVPPDLAQKLERYAKL
;
A
#
# COMPACT_ATOMS: atom_id res chain seq x y z
N MET A 1 -24.15 8.60 17.94
CA MET A 1 -23.20 8.00 16.97
C MET A 1 -22.92 9.04 15.88
N LYS A 2 -21.65 9.25 15.48
CA LYS A 2 -21.32 10.11 14.33
C LYS A 2 -21.67 9.37 13.04
N ARG A 3 -22.37 10.02 12.11
CA ARG A 3 -22.82 9.41 10.83
C ARG A 3 -21.64 9.05 9.89
N PHE A 4 -20.50 9.73 10.04
CA PHE A 4 -19.28 9.49 9.27
C PHE A 4 -18.06 9.49 10.21
N PRO A 5 -17.61 8.33 10.69
CA PRO A 5 -16.36 8.22 11.44
C PRO A 5 -15.18 8.70 10.59
N GLY A 6 -14.26 9.48 11.17
CA GLY A 6 -13.08 10.01 10.49
C GLY A 6 -13.30 11.23 9.58
N SER A 7 -14.53 11.76 9.46
CA SER A 7 -14.80 12.95 8.64
C SER A 7 -14.21 14.21 9.28
N VAL A 8 -13.58 15.07 8.47
CA VAL A 8 -13.09 16.40 8.86
C VAL A 8 -13.96 17.48 8.22
N ALA A 9 -14.48 18.42 9.01
CA ALA A 9 -15.24 19.56 8.50
C ALA A 9 -14.27 20.62 7.94
N ILE A 10 -14.51 21.09 6.71
CA ILE A 10 -13.69 22.11 6.04
C ILE A 10 -14.53 23.18 5.35
N SER A 11 -13.92 24.32 5.06
CA SER A 11 -14.44 25.34 4.15
C SER A 11 -13.40 25.64 3.06
N ALA A 12 -13.70 25.25 1.82
CA ALA A 12 -12.83 25.53 0.68
C ALA A 12 -12.72 27.03 0.36
N ARG A 13 -13.71 27.84 0.75
CA ARG A 13 -13.74 29.28 0.52
C ARG A 13 -12.80 30.05 1.45
N THR A 14 -12.73 29.64 2.72
CA THR A 14 -11.96 30.33 3.76
C THR A 14 -10.67 29.62 4.13
N GLY A 15 -10.51 28.35 3.75
CA GLY A 15 -9.38 27.51 4.13
C GLY A 15 -9.52 26.87 5.52
N GLU A 16 -10.62 27.11 6.22
CA GLU A 16 -10.85 26.55 7.56
C GLU A 16 -10.84 25.02 7.52
N GLY A 17 -10.06 24.40 8.42
CA GLY A 17 -10.00 22.94 8.60
C GLY A 17 -9.19 22.19 7.53
N VAL A 18 -8.62 22.87 6.54
CA VAL A 18 -7.82 22.23 5.48
C VAL A 18 -6.54 21.61 6.04
N ASP A 19 -5.91 22.26 7.01
CA ASP A 19 -4.77 21.74 7.78
C ASP A 19 -5.11 20.40 8.47
N LYS A 20 -6.28 20.35 9.14
CA LYS A 20 -6.77 19.14 9.80
C LYS A 20 -7.11 18.03 8.80
N LEU A 21 -7.62 18.39 7.62
CA LEU A 21 -7.88 17.45 6.54
C LEU A 21 -6.56 16.86 6.02
N VAL A 22 -5.55 17.71 5.79
CA VAL A 22 -4.22 17.28 5.37
C VAL A 22 -3.59 16.36 6.42
N GLN A 23 -3.70 16.69 7.70
CA GLN A 23 -3.20 15.85 8.78
C GLN A 23 -3.92 14.48 8.82
N ALA A 24 -5.25 14.47 8.78
CA ALA A 24 -6.02 13.22 8.77
C ALA A 24 -5.69 12.35 7.54
N LEU A 25 -5.46 12.99 6.39
CA LEU A 25 -5.00 12.32 5.19
C LEU A 25 -3.58 11.77 5.37
N GLN A 26 -2.65 12.53 5.94
CA GLN A 26 -1.29 12.06 6.24
C GLN A 26 -1.30 10.87 7.20
N GLU A 27 -2.12 10.90 8.25
CA GLU A 27 -2.26 9.79 9.19
C GLU A 27 -2.82 8.55 8.47
N ALA A 28 -3.87 8.72 7.66
CA ALA A 28 -4.42 7.64 6.84
C ALA A 28 -3.38 7.07 5.86
N LEU A 29 -2.58 7.93 5.22
CA LEU A 29 -1.52 7.54 4.29
C LEU A 29 -0.28 6.96 4.98
N SER A 30 0.01 7.36 6.23
CA SER A 30 1.15 6.84 7.00
C SER A 30 0.97 5.38 7.41
N SER A 31 -0.28 4.94 7.55
CA SER A 31 -0.62 3.52 7.67
C SER A 31 -0.41 2.74 6.35
N TRP A 32 -0.18 3.46 5.25
CA TRP A 32 -0.14 2.89 3.92
C TRP A 32 1.29 2.60 3.46
N ARG A 33 1.47 1.31 3.23
CA ARG A 33 2.38 0.70 2.26
C ARG A 33 3.87 0.85 2.55
N LEU A 34 4.38 -0.09 3.34
CA LEU A 34 5.80 -0.39 3.36
C LEU A 34 6.27 -0.69 1.94
N ARG A 35 7.37 -0.05 1.53
CA ARG A 35 8.08 -0.43 0.33
C ARG A 35 8.79 -1.75 0.60
N SER A 36 8.29 -2.80 -0.02
CA SER A 36 8.79 -4.16 0.14
C SER A 36 9.36 -4.68 -1.18
N ARG A 37 10.33 -5.58 -1.06
CA ARG A 37 10.95 -6.30 -2.18
C ARG A 37 10.63 -7.77 -2.04
N PHE A 38 10.12 -8.37 -3.10
CA PHE A 38 9.76 -9.78 -3.14
C PHE A 38 10.51 -10.48 -4.26
N ARG A 39 10.93 -11.72 -4.01
CA ARG A 39 11.35 -12.67 -5.04
C ARG A 39 10.35 -13.83 -5.00
N ILE A 40 9.52 -13.92 -6.03
CA ILE A 40 8.39 -14.85 -6.09
C ILE A 40 8.58 -15.77 -7.29
N PRO A 41 8.48 -17.10 -7.14
CA PRO A 41 8.49 -18.00 -8.28
C PRO A 41 7.42 -17.61 -9.30
N SER A 42 7.76 -17.56 -10.58
CA SER A 42 6.89 -17.07 -11.65
C SER A 42 5.66 -17.96 -11.87
N ASN A 43 5.70 -19.22 -11.41
CA ASN A 43 4.55 -20.12 -11.39
C ASN A 43 3.51 -19.75 -10.29
N GLU A 44 3.89 -18.97 -9.28
CA GLU A 44 3.00 -18.45 -8.22
C GLU A 44 2.22 -17.21 -8.68
N SER A 45 1.58 -17.32 -9.84
CA SER A 45 0.79 -16.25 -10.48
C SER A 45 -0.31 -15.68 -9.57
N ALA A 46 -0.88 -16.48 -8.66
CA ALA A 46 -1.87 -16.01 -7.68
C ALA A 46 -1.29 -14.97 -6.70
N VAL A 47 -0.05 -15.16 -6.26
CA VAL A 47 0.65 -14.24 -5.34
C VAL A 47 0.97 -12.93 -6.07
N ILE A 48 1.51 -13.02 -7.28
CA ILE A 48 1.82 -11.85 -8.12
C ILE A 48 0.53 -11.04 -8.37
N ALA A 49 -0.58 -11.69 -8.71
CA ALA A 49 -1.86 -11.04 -8.91
C ALA A 49 -2.39 -10.37 -7.62
N GLU A 50 -2.17 -10.97 -6.45
CA GLU A 50 -2.55 -10.37 -5.17
C GLU A 50 -1.79 -9.07 -4.89
N ILE A 51 -0.49 -9.03 -5.21
CA ILE A 51 0.31 -7.80 -5.11
C ILE A 51 -0.22 -6.74 -6.07
N HIS A 52 -0.65 -7.09 -7.29
CA HIS A 52 -1.26 -6.12 -8.21
C HIS A 52 -2.62 -5.60 -7.73
N ARG A 53 -3.43 -6.42 -7.06
CA ARG A 53 -4.77 -6.02 -6.57
C ARG A 53 -4.71 -5.17 -5.30
N ALA A 54 -3.93 -5.61 -4.33
CA ALA A 54 -3.90 -5.00 -2.99
C ALA A 54 -2.68 -4.08 -2.79
N GLY A 55 -1.61 -4.29 -3.55
CA GLY A 55 -0.38 -3.51 -3.58
C GLY A 55 -0.30 -2.53 -4.76
N HIS A 56 0.75 -1.72 -4.78
CA HIS A 56 1.07 -0.81 -5.87
C HIS A 56 2.50 -1.13 -6.32
N VAL A 57 2.61 -1.77 -7.48
CA VAL A 57 3.87 -2.24 -8.03
C VAL A 57 4.66 -1.05 -8.59
N LEU A 58 5.88 -0.89 -8.10
CA LEU A 58 6.85 0.12 -8.55
C LEU A 58 7.78 -0.45 -9.62
N GLU A 59 8.13 -1.74 -9.50
CA GLU A 59 9.03 -2.43 -10.42
C GLU A 59 8.70 -3.92 -10.46
N LEU A 60 8.76 -4.52 -11.66
CA LEU A 60 8.64 -5.96 -11.88
C LEU A 60 9.69 -6.37 -12.91
N LYS A 61 10.54 -7.33 -12.55
CA LYS A 61 11.54 -7.95 -13.44
C LYS A 61 11.44 -9.47 -13.33
N TYR A 62 11.61 -10.15 -14.44
CA TYR A 62 11.71 -11.61 -14.44
C TYR A 62 13.18 -12.01 -14.57
N GLU A 63 13.66 -12.84 -13.64
CA GLU A 63 15.01 -13.40 -13.61
C GLU A 63 14.92 -14.91 -13.49
N GLY A 64 15.19 -15.64 -14.58
CA GLY A 64 15.00 -17.08 -14.62
C GLY A 64 13.55 -17.47 -14.32
N ASP A 65 13.36 -18.31 -13.31
CA ASP A 65 12.03 -18.74 -12.87
C ASP A 65 11.41 -17.82 -11.81
N ASP A 66 12.03 -16.69 -11.48
CA ASP A 66 11.54 -15.75 -10.45
C ASP A 66 11.04 -14.42 -11.02
N ALA A 67 10.00 -13.87 -10.39
CA ALA A 67 9.57 -12.49 -10.49
C ALA A 67 10.11 -11.67 -9.31
N LEU A 68 10.95 -10.69 -9.61
CA LEU A 68 11.42 -9.67 -8.66
C LEU A 68 10.47 -8.49 -8.67
N ILE A 69 9.83 -8.23 -7.53
CA ILE A 69 8.81 -7.20 -7.40
C ILE A 69 9.22 -6.21 -6.33
N VAL A 70 9.22 -4.92 -6.68
CA VAL A 70 9.27 -3.81 -5.72
C VAL A 70 7.87 -3.24 -5.66
N ALA A 71 7.25 -3.23 -4.48
CA ALA A 71 5.88 -2.75 -4.34
C ALA A 71 5.64 -2.06 -3.00
N HIS A 72 4.71 -1.12 -3.03
CA HIS A 72 4.06 -0.56 -1.87
C HIS A 72 2.89 -1.47 -1.48
N VAL A 73 3.00 -2.20 -0.36
CA VAL A 73 1.99 -3.18 0.07
C VAL A 73 1.47 -2.90 1.49
N PRO A 74 0.16 -3.08 1.77
CA PRO A 74 -0.38 -3.01 3.12
C PRO A 74 0.35 -3.93 4.12
N PRO A 75 0.45 -3.57 5.42
CA PRO A 75 1.21 -4.35 6.41
C PRO A 75 0.78 -5.81 6.56
N ASP A 76 -0.53 -6.07 6.47
CA ASP A 76 -1.12 -7.42 6.49
C ASP A 76 -0.68 -8.25 5.29
N LEU A 77 -0.66 -7.66 4.09
CA LEU A 77 -0.13 -8.32 2.90
C LEU A 77 1.38 -8.51 3.01
N ALA A 78 2.12 -7.53 3.53
CA ALA A 78 3.56 -7.64 3.76
C ALA A 78 3.89 -8.82 4.68
N GLN A 79 3.13 -8.98 5.77
CA GLN A 79 3.27 -10.11 6.69
C GLN A 79 2.91 -11.44 6.03
N LYS A 80 1.81 -11.50 5.25
CA LYS A 80 1.42 -12.70 4.50
C LYS A 80 2.51 -13.14 3.51
N LEU A 81 3.22 -12.18 2.92
CA LEU A 81 4.25 -12.40 1.91
C LEU A 81 5.68 -12.43 2.46
N GLU A 82 5.85 -12.46 3.78
CA GLU A 82 7.16 -12.42 4.44
C GLU A 82 8.12 -13.50 3.94
N ARG A 83 7.61 -14.70 3.61
CA ARG A 83 8.41 -15.80 3.04
C ARG A 83 9.06 -15.48 1.69
N TYR A 84 8.52 -14.52 0.95
CA TYR A 84 9.08 -14.04 -0.33
C TYR A 84 9.90 -12.77 -0.17
N ALA A 85 9.88 -12.14 1.01
CA ALA A 85 10.61 -10.93 1.27
C ALA A 85 12.12 -11.24 1.28
N LYS A 86 12.87 -10.60 0.38
CA LYS A 86 14.33 -10.64 0.39
C LYS A 86 14.84 -9.29 0.91
N LEU A 87 15.66 -9.34 1.97
CA LEU A 87 16.48 -8.21 2.43
C LEU A 87 17.42 -7.75 1.31
#